data_AF-A0A965FSV8-F1
#
_entry.id   AF-A0A965FSV8-F1
#
_cell.length_a   1.000
_cell.length_b   1.000
_cell.length_c   1.000
_cell.angle_alpha   90.00
_cell.angle_beta   90.00
_cell.angle_gamma   90.00
#
_symmetry.space_group_name_H-M   'P 1'
#
loop_
_entity.id
_entity.type
_entity.pdbx_description
1 polymer ?
#
loop_
_entity_poly.entity_id
_entity_poly.type
_entity_poly.pdbx_seq_one_letter_code
_entity_poly.pdbx_strand_id
1 'polypeptide(L)'
;AGEVLDEVKALVDAPDSDLFDVLSYILFVLPPLTREERADRVKKDGLEDEGEEMRSFLRRVLGAYVEAGESELDNERLGRHIEAAYGSLGDGRSKLGETASIREAYLGMQARLYGASGGTDD
;
A
#
# COMPACT_ATOMS: atom_id res chain seq x y z
N ALA A 1 6.54 -17.50 7.07
CA ALA A 1 5.50 -16.53 7.45
C ALA A 1 4.41 -16.45 6.38
N GLY A 2 4.74 -16.37 5.08
CA GLY A 2 3.77 -16.38 3.98
C GLY A 2 2.87 -17.62 3.93
N GLU A 3 3.43 -18.84 3.97
CA GLU A 3 2.62 -20.09 3.87
C GLU A 3 1.53 -20.20 4.95
N VAL A 4 1.85 -19.86 6.20
CA VAL A 4 0.88 -19.93 7.31
C VAL A 4 -0.23 -18.88 7.13
N LEU A 5 0.11 -17.70 6.60
CA LEU A 5 -0.87 -16.66 6.34
C LEU A 5 -1.84 -17.06 5.21
N ASP A 6 -1.34 -17.67 4.14
CA ASP A 6 -2.16 -18.11 3.02
C ASP A 6 -3.13 -19.24 3.44
N GLU A 7 -2.70 -20.15 4.31
CA GLU A 7 -3.58 -21.17 4.91
C GLU A 7 -4.70 -20.54 5.77
N VAL A 8 -4.38 -19.52 6.57
CA VAL A 8 -5.38 -18.83 7.39
C VAL A 8 -6.37 -18.05 6.53
N LYS A 9 -5.91 -17.38 5.47
CA LYS A 9 -6.77 -16.71 4.48
C LYS A 9 -7.75 -17.68 3.84
N ALA A 10 -7.30 -18.87 3.46
CA ALA A 10 -8.15 -19.91 2.91
C ALA A 10 -9.18 -20.44 3.93
N LEU A 11 -8.79 -20.57 5.21
CA LEU A 11 -9.67 -21.04 6.28
C LEU A 11 -10.84 -20.09 6.57
N VAL A 12 -10.62 -18.78 6.42
CA VAL A 12 -11.63 -17.74 6.67
C VAL A 12 -12.30 -17.21 5.38
N ASP A 13 -12.08 -17.88 4.25
CA ASP A 13 -12.61 -17.51 2.92
C ASP A 13 -12.27 -16.07 2.49
N ALA A 14 -11.03 -15.64 2.77
CA ALA A 14 -10.53 -14.29 2.47
C ALA A 14 -9.17 -14.33 1.74
N PRO A 15 -9.08 -14.97 0.55
CA PRO A 15 -7.80 -15.17 -0.16
C PRO A 15 -7.12 -13.86 -0.58
N ASP A 16 -7.91 -12.81 -0.81
CA ASP A 16 -7.43 -11.52 -1.27
C ASP A 16 -7.11 -10.54 -0.12
N SER A 17 -7.43 -10.90 1.12
CA SER A 17 -7.11 -10.09 2.30
C SER A 17 -5.62 -10.13 2.61
N ASP A 18 -5.14 -9.21 3.45
CA ASP A 18 -3.77 -9.23 4.00
C ASP A 18 -3.77 -9.67 5.48
N LEU A 19 -2.58 -9.77 6.09
CA LEU A 19 -2.44 -10.20 7.49
C LEU A 19 -3.23 -9.31 8.46
N PHE A 20 -3.29 -8.00 8.20
CA PHE A 20 -4.01 -7.10 9.08
C PHE A 20 -5.51 -7.39 9.03
N ASP A 21 -6.09 -7.56 7.84
CA ASP A 21 -7.50 -7.91 7.67
C ASP A 21 -7.86 -9.24 8.32
N VAL A 22 -7.03 -10.26 8.13
CA VAL A 22 -7.23 -11.58 8.73
C VAL A 22 -7.22 -11.49 10.26
N LEU A 23 -6.26 -10.75 10.84
CA LEU A 23 -6.20 -10.55 12.28
C LEU A 23 -7.36 -9.68 12.80
N SER A 24 -7.76 -8.65 12.06
CA SER A 24 -8.91 -7.80 12.41
C SER A 24 -10.23 -8.56 12.37
N TYR A 25 -10.42 -9.45 11.39
CA TYR A 25 -11.59 -10.34 11.34
C TYR A 25 -11.63 -11.30 12.54
N ILE A 26 -10.50 -11.94 12.87
CA ILE A 26 -10.39 -12.84 14.02
C ILE A 26 -10.63 -12.10 15.35
N LEU A 27 -10.11 -10.89 15.50
CA LEU A 27 -10.15 -10.13 16.75
C LEU A 27 -11.46 -9.35 16.94
N PHE A 28 -12.08 -8.88 15.86
CA PHE A 28 -13.17 -7.89 15.92
C PHE A 28 -14.42 -8.25 15.09
N VAL A 29 -14.42 -9.34 14.31
CA VAL A 29 -15.53 -9.72 13.40
C VAL A 29 -15.89 -8.59 12.42
N LEU A 30 -14.91 -7.76 12.07
CA LEU A 30 -15.07 -6.73 11.05
C LEU A 30 -15.01 -7.37 9.67
N PRO A 31 -15.88 -7.00 8.71
CA PRO A 31 -15.76 -7.48 7.35
C PRO A 31 -14.38 -7.08 6.80
N PRO A 32 -13.59 -8.04 6.30
CA PRO A 32 -12.25 -7.75 5.80
C PRO A 32 -12.33 -6.84 4.58
N LEU A 33 -11.42 -5.87 4.48
CA LEU A 33 -11.30 -5.05 3.28
C LEU A 33 -10.43 -5.77 2.25
N THR A 34 -10.78 -5.62 0.98
CA THR A 34 -9.90 -6.03 -0.11
C THR A 34 -8.75 -5.02 -0.27
N ARG A 35 -7.65 -5.47 -0.88
CA ARG A 35 -6.52 -4.58 -1.24
C ARG A 35 -6.96 -3.46 -2.17
N GLU A 36 -7.89 -3.74 -3.08
CA GLU A 36 -8.47 -2.75 -3.99
C GLU A 36 -9.23 -1.67 -3.22
N GLU A 37 -10.12 -2.05 -2.30
CA GLU A 37 -10.84 -1.09 -1.47
C GLU A 37 -9.90 -0.23 -0.60
N ARG A 38 -8.85 -0.83 -0.03
CA ARG A 38 -7.83 -0.09 0.73
C ARG A 38 -7.09 0.91 -0.16
N ALA A 39 -6.62 0.44 -1.32
CA ALA A 39 -5.88 1.27 -2.26
C ALA A 39 -6.74 2.43 -2.76
N ASP A 40 -8.00 2.19 -3.10
CA ASP A 40 -8.89 3.22 -3.66
C ASP A 40 -9.22 4.32 -2.64
N ARG A 41 -9.40 3.97 -1.36
CA ARG A 41 -9.52 4.97 -0.28
C ARG A 41 -8.30 5.89 -0.23
N VAL A 42 -7.10 5.33 -0.27
CA VAL A 42 -5.86 6.12 -0.26
C VAL A 42 -5.69 6.94 -1.54
N LYS A 43 -6.00 6.39 -2.72
CA LYS A 43 -5.91 7.13 -4.00
C LYS A 43 -6.84 8.34 -4.04
N LYS A 44 -8.00 8.24 -3.39
CA LYS A 44 -9.04 9.27 -3.36
C LYS A 44 -8.70 10.40 -2.39
N ASP A 45 -8.43 10.08 -1.13
CA ASP A 45 -8.36 11.07 -0.04
C ASP A 45 -6.99 11.09 0.67
N GLY A 46 -6.09 10.15 0.36
CA GLY A 46 -4.84 9.92 1.11
C GLY A 46 -3.58 10.54 0.52
N LEU A 47 -3.66 11.18 -0.65
CA LEU A 47 -2.49 11.70 -1.38
C LEU A 47 -2.54 13.22 -1.63
N GLU A 48 -3.47 13.93 -0.99
CA GLU A 48 -3.74 15.35 -1.26
C GLU A 48 -2.58 16.28 -0.89
N ASP A 49 -1.71 15.88 0.03
CA ASP A 49 -0.54 16.68 0.42
C ASP A 49 0.59 16.63 -0.63
N GLU A 50 0.52 15.67 -1.56
CA GLU A 50 1.59 15.41 -2.52
C GLU A 50 1.43 16.16 -3.84
N GLY A 51 2.54 16.47 -4.51
CA GLY A 51 2.52 17.00 -5.89
C GLY A 51 2.08 15.95 -6.92
N GLU A 52 1.61 16.40 -8.10
CA GLU A 52 1.05 15.53 -9.15
C GLU A 52 1.96 14.35 -9.52
N GLU A 53 3.26 14.61 -9.68
CA GLU A 53 4.24 13.59 -10.07
C GLU A 53 4.41 12.51 -8.98
N MET A 54 4.50 12.95 -7.71
CA MET A 54 4.57 12.04 -6.56
C MET A 54 3.26 11.25 -6.42
N ARG A 55 2.10 11.89 -6.59
CA ARG A 55 0.79 11.19 -6.57
C ARG A 55 0.73 10.11 -7.64
N SER A 56 1.18 10.39 -8.86
CA SER A 56 1.22 9.43 -9.96
C SER A 56 2.14 8.25 -9.66
N PHE A 57 3.31 8.51 -9.07
CA PHE A 57 4.21 7.47 -8.58
C PHE A 57 3.55 6.60 -7.50
N LEU A 58 2.98 7.19 -6.46
CA LEU A 58 2.33 6.46 -5.37
C LEU A 58 1.12 5.64 -5.85
N ARG A 59 0.35 6.15 -6.82
CA ARG A 59 -0.74 5.41 -7.46
C ARG A 59 -0.26 4.15 -8.18
N ARG A 60 0.92 4.20 -8.83
CA ARG A 60 1.54 3.01 -9.45
C ARG A 60 1.95 1.98 -8.40
N VAL A 61 2.53 2.42 -7.29
CA VAL A 61 2.86 1.53 -6.15
C VAL A 61 1.60 0.86 -5.60
N LEU A 62 0.51 1.62 -5.39
CA LEU A 62 -0.76 1.08 -4.95
C LEU A 62 -1.34 0.06 -5.95
N GLY A 63 -1.14 0.27 -7.25
CA GLY A 63 -1.48 -0.73 -8.27
C GLY A 63 -0.71 -2.03 -8.09
N ALA A 64 0.61 -1.95 -7.90
CA ALA A 64 1.44 -3.13 -7.65
C ALA A 64 1.04 -3.88 -6.36
N TYR A 65 0.65 -3.14 -5.31
CA TYR A 65 0.10 -3.73 -4.09
C TYR A 65 -1.22 -4.49 -4.33
N VAL A 66 -2.13 -3.92 -5.13
CA VAL A 66 -3.39 -4.59 -5.49
C VAL A 66 -3.10 -5.88 -6.26
N GLU A 67 -2.17 -5.85 -7.21
CA GLU A 67 -1.86 -6.99 -8.08
C GLU A 67 -1.03 -8.09 -7.41
N ALA A 68 -0.02 -7.73 -6.61
CA ALA A 68 1.00 -8.64 -6.11
C ALA A 68 1.13 -8.70 -4.57
N GLY A 69 0.28 -7.96 -3.85
CA GLY A 69 0.15 -8.03 -2.40
C GLY A 69 1.13 -7.16 -1.61
N GLU A 70 1.10 -7.31 -0.28
CA GLU A 70 1.77 -6.46 0.69
C GLU A 70 3.29 -6.41 0.53
N SER A 71 3.91 -7.45 -0.02
CA SER A 71 5.37 -7.50 -0.24
C SER A 71 5.88 -6.44 -1.21
N GLU A 72 5.00 -5.86 -2.04
CA GLU A 72 5.37 -4.74 -2.90
C GLU A 72 5.53 -3.42 -2.12
N LEU A 73 5.06 -3.36 -0.88
CA LEU A 73 5.20 -2.19 -0.01
C LEU A 73 6.49 -2.21 0.82
N ASP A 74 7.28 -3.29 0.78
CA ASP A 74 8.52 -3.36 1.56
C ASP A 74 9.45 -2.17 1.27
N ASN A 75 10.17 -1.69 2.28
CA ASN A 75 11.08 -0.54 2.13
C ASN A 75 12.13 -0.75 1.04
N GLU A 76 12.55 -2.00 0.84
CA GLU A 76 13.52 -2.39 -0.18
C GLU A 76 12.94 -2.33 -1.61
N ARG A 77 11.61 -2.28 -1.76
CA ARG A 77 10.92 -2.16 -3.05
C ARG A 77 10.89 -0.74 -3.57
N LEU A 78 11.05 0.27 -2.71
CA LEU A 78 10.96 1.68 -3.12
C LEU A 78 11.89 2.00 -4.29
N GLY A 79 13.15 1.54 -4.23
CA GLY A 79 14.10 1.74 -5.32
C GLY A 79 13.65 1.10 -6.63
N ARG A 80 13.13 -0.13 -6.57
CA ARG A 80 12.62 -0.84 -7.75
C ARG A 80 11.40 -0.16 -8.36
N HIS A 81 10.49 0.35 -7.54
CA HIS A 81 9.35 1.11 -8.03
C HIS A 81 9.79 2.40 -8.74
N ILE A 82 10.79 3.09 -8.19
CA ILE A 82 11.36 4.29 -8.82
C ILE A 82 11.99 3.93 -10.17
N GLU A 83 12.81 2.89 -10.23
CA GLU A 83 13.43 2.43 -11.48
C GLU A 83 12.40 1.99 -12.52
N ALA A 84 11.38 1.24 -12.11
CA ALA A 84 10.29 0.82 -13.01
C ALA A 84 9.50 2.02 -13.55
N ALA A 85 9.31 3.05 -12.74
CA ALA A 85 8.53 4.24 -13.09
C ALA A 85 9.32 5.26 -13.95
N TYR A 86 10.64 5.32 -13.79
CA TYR A 86 11.48 6.42 -14.31
C TYR A 86 12.74 5.96 -15.07
N GLY A 87 13.02 4.67 -15.12
CA GLY A 87 14.18 4.07 -15.80
C GLY A 87 15.44 3.96 -14.94
N SER A 88 15.65 4.89 -14.00
CA SER A 88 16.76 4.83 -13.04
C SER A 88 16.42 5.57 -11.73
N LEU A 89 17.17 5.28 -10.67
CA LEU A 89 17.06 6.06 -9.41
C LEU A 89 17.41 7.54 -9.60
N GLY A 90 18.35 7.84 -10.51
CA GLY A 90 18.74 9.22 -10.81
C GLY A 90 17.61 10.01 -11.46
N ASP A 91 17.01 9.44 -12.51
CA ASP A 91 15.88 10.06 -13.21
C ASP A 91 14.66 10.21 -12.30
N GLY A 92 14.40 9.20 -11.47
CA GLY A 92 13.35 9.25 -10.47
C GLY A 92 13.54 10.39 -9.48
N ARG A 93 14.75 10.59 -8.95
CA ARG A 93 15.05 11.74 -8.07
C ARG A 93 14.91 13.09 -8.77
N SER A 94 15.30 13.18 -10.04
CA SER A 94 15.11 14.42 -10.81
C SER A 94 13.64 14.78 -11.04
N LYS A 95 12.73 13.80 -11.02
CA LYS A 95 11.28 14.01 -11.18
C LYS A 95 10.54 14.17 -9.85
N LEU A 96 10.88 13.35 -8.86
CA LEU A 96 10.18 13.27 -7.59
C LEU A 96 10.76 14.16 -6.49
N GLY A 97 12.01 14.62 -6.63
CA GLY A 97 12.70 15.46 -5.66
C GLY A 97 13.67 14.69 -4.76
N GLU A 98 13.82 15.16 -3.52
CA GLU A 98 14.81 14.63 -2.59
C GLU A 98 14.44 13.22 -2.09
N THR A 99 15.45 12.38 -1.87
CA THR A 99 15.28 11.01 -1.37
C THR A 99 14.53 10.96 -0.04
N ALA A 100 14.73 11.95 0.84
CA ALA A 100 14.03 12.04 2.11
C ALA A 100 12.53 12.22 1.90
N SER A 101 12.12 13.17 1.05
CA SER A 101 10.72 13.43 0.73
C SER A 101 10.05 12.24 0.04
N ILE A 102 10.74 11.58 -0.89
CA ILE A 102 10.21 10.37 -1.56
C ILE A 102 9.91 9.27 -0.53
N ARG A 103 10.85 9.06 0.42
CA ARG A 103 10.68 8.05 1.46
C ARG A 103 9.56 8.41 2.43
N GLU A 104 9.46 9.68 2.82
CA GLU A 104 8.41 10.18 3.69
C GLU A 104 7.02 9.99 3.06
N ALA A 105 6.85 10.39 1.80
CA ALA A 105 5.60 10.21 1.06
C ALA A 105 5.23 8.72 0.92
N TYR A 106 6.21 7.85 0.61
CA TYR A 106 6.01 6.40 0.51
C TYR A 106 5.54 5.78 1.82
N LEU A 107 6.20 6.10 2.94
CA LEU A 107 5.83 5.62 4.27
C LEU A 107 4.49 6.22 4.74
N GLY A 108 4.25 7.50 4.45
CA GLY A 108 3.00 8.18 4.76
C GLY A 108 1.81 7.59 4.02
N MET A 109 1.99 7.17 2.76
CA MET A 109 0.98 6.43 2.00
C MET A 109 0.68 5.08 2.65
N GLN A 110 1.71 4.31 3.05
CA GLN A 110 1.50 3.02 3.74
C GLN A 110 0.78 3.18 5.08
N ALA A 111 1.14 4.20 5.86
CA ALA A 111 0.45 4.51 7.10
C ALA A 111 -1.03 4.80 6.88
N ARG A 112 -1.40 5.49 5.79
CA ARG A 112 -2.81 5.73 5.42
C ARG A 112 -3.51 4.45 4.95
N LEU A 113 -2.82 3.58 4.21
CA LEU A 113 -3.34 2.30 3.73
C LEU A 113 -3.79 1.37 4.88
N TYR A 114 -3.02 1.33 5.97
CA TYR A 114 -3.31 0.54 7.16
C TYR A 114 -4.02 1.32 8.29
N GLY A 115 -3.98 2.65 8.25
CA GLY A 115 -4.75 3.51 9.16
C GLY A 115 -6.23 3.59 8.78
N ALA A 116 -6.56 3.44 7.49
CA ALA A 116 -7.93 3.47 6.97
C ALA A 116 -8.79 2.23 7.31
N SER A 117 -8.27 1.30 8.13
CA SER A 117 -9.01 0.15 8.66
C SER A 117 -9.65 0.37 10.03
N GLY A 118 -9.54 1.55 10.63
CA GLY A 118 -10.40 1.98 11.72
C GLY A 118 -11.64 2.65 11.16
N GLY A 119 -12.82 2.04 11.33
CA GLY A 119 -14.08 2.59 10.88
C GLY A 119 -14.29 4.03 11.35
N THR A 120 -14.45 4.95 10.41
CA THR A 120 -15.27 6.14 10.62
C THR A 120 -16.73 5.71 10.59
N ASP A 121 -17.18 5.17 11.72
CA ASP A 121 -18.56 5.21 12.19
C ASP A 121 -18.50 5.69 13.64
N ASP A 122 -18.23 6.99 13.82
CA ASP A 122 -18.75 7.84 14.91
C ASP A 122 -18.65 9.33 14.47
#